data_AF-A0A151UC70-F1
#
_entry.id   AF-A0A151UC70-F1
#
_cell.length_a   1.000
_cell.length_b   1.000
_cell.length_c   1.000
_cell.angle_alpha   90.00
_cell.angle_beta   90.00
_cell.angle_gamma   90.00
#
_symmetry.space_group_name_H-M   'P 1'
#
loop_
_entity.id
_entity.type
_entity.pdbx_description
1 polymer ?
#
loop_
_entity_poly.entity_id
_entity_poly.type
_entity_poly.pdbx_seq_one_letter_code
_entity_poly.pdbx_strand_id
1 'polypeptide(L)' 'WDKLKEEFQGKERIRRMKALNLIREFKVIKMKEVEIVKGFVNNLSKMVTQIRLLGEKLSDQQVVEKIFVSSREV' A
#
# COMPACT_ATOMS: atom_id res chain seq x y z
N TRP A 1 -5.89 34.03 2.13
CA TRP A 1 -4.75 33.28 1.57
C TRP A 1 -4.12 32.33 2.59
N ASP A 2 -3.86 32.76 3.83
CA ASP A 2 -3.20 31.91 4.83
C ASP A 2 -4.00 30.67 5.23
N LYS A 3 -5.30 30.81 5.48
CA LYS A 3 -6.18 29.67 5.79
C LYS A 3 -6.20 28.60 4.68
N LEU A 4 -6.22 29.03 3.42
CA LEU A 4 -6.18 28.12 2.26
C LEU A 4 -4.84 27.37 2.20
N LYS A 5 -3.74 28.05 2.50
CA LYS A 5 -2.39 27.47 2.56
C LYS A 5 -2.29 26.45 3.70
N GLU A 6 -2.82 26.77 4.87
CA GLU A 6 -2.87 25.87 6.03
C GLU A 6 -3.69 24.61 5.74
N GLU A 7 -4.90 24.76 5.17
CA GLU A 7 -5.73 23.62 4.77
C GLU A 7 -5.03 22.74 3.73
N PHE A 8 -4.34 23.34 2.76
CA PHE A 8 -3.60 22.59 1.74
C PHE A 8 -2.45 21.79 2.36
N GLN A 9 -1.65 22.41 3.23
CA GLN A 9 -0.57 21.72 3.96
C GLN A 9 -1.12 20.60 4.84
N GLY A 10 -2.24 20.82 5.52
CA GLY A 10 -2.93 19.80 6.29
C GLY A 10 -3.35 18.60 5.44
N LYS A 11 -3.97 18.84 4.27
CA LYS A 11 -4.34 17.80 3.31
C LYS A 11 -3.12 17.02 2.79
N GLU A 12 -2.02 17.72 2.51
CA GLU A 12 -0.78 17.08 2.06
C GLU A 12 -0.16 16.20 3.15
N ARG A 13 -0.15 16.68 4.41
CA ARG A 13 0.32 15.89 5.56
C ARG A 13 -0.50 14.62 5.76
N ILE A 14 -1.83 14.72 5.65
CA ILE A 14 -2.73 13.56 5.74
C ILE A 14 -2.45 12.58 4.60
N ARG A 15 -2.26 13.08 3.36
CA ARG A 15 -1.93 12.24 2.20
C ARG A 15 -0.64 11.46 2.43
N ARG A 16 0.43 12.15 2.86
CA ARG A 16 1.73 11.54 3.16
C ARG A 16 1.62 10.47 4.26
N MET A 17 0.89 10.77 5.33
CA MET A 17 0.72 9.83 6.45
C MET A 17 -0.05 8.57 6.04
N LYS A 18 -1.10 8.71 5.22
CA LYS A 18 -1.83 7.56 4.65
C LYS A 18 -0.92 6.69 3.79
N ALA A 19 -0.09 7.30 2.95
CA ALA A 19 0.81 6.58 2.07
C ALA A 19 1.86 5.77 2.86
N LEU A 20 2.45 6.40 3.89
CA LEU A 20 3.39 5.75 4.80
C LEU A 20 2.77 4.56 5.53
N ASN A 21 1.52 4.67 5.98
CA ASN A 21 0.81 3.57 6.63
C ASN A 21 0.60 2.39 5.68
N LEU A 22 0.12 2.64 4.46
CA LEU A 22 -0.08 1.59 3.45
C LEU A 22 1.24 0.91 3.05
N ILE A 23 2.34 1.66 2.93
CA ILE A 23 3.67 1.08 2.65
C ILE A 23 4.11 0.16 3.80
N ARG A 24 3.83 0.54 5.06
CA ARG A 24 4.13 -0.30 6.21
C ARG A 24 3.30 -1.59 6.19
N GLU A 25 2.00 -1.48 5.92
CA GLU A 25 1.10 -2.63 5.77
C GLU A 25 1.56 -3.55 4.63
N PHE A 26 1.92 -3.00 3.47
CA PHE A 26 2.46 -3.76 2.35
C PHE A 26 3.71 -4.55 2.71
N LYS A 27 4.60 -4.00 3.53
CA LYS A 27 5.82 -4.71 3.96
C LYS A 27 5.50 -5.90 4.85
N VAL A 28 4.51 -5.80 5.74
CA VAL A 28 4.22 -6.82 6.76
C VAL A 28 3.09 -7.79 6.39
N ILE A 29 2.29 -7.49 5.35
CA ILE A 29 1.19 -8.36 4.95
C ILE A 29 1.71 -9.77 4.59
N LYS A 30 0.98 -10.80 4.98
CA LYS A 30 1.26 -12.20 4.65
C LYS A 30 -0.02 -12.86 4.18
N MET A 31 0.11 -13.91 3.38
CA MET A 31 -1.02 -14.72 2.97
C MET A 31 -1.48 -15.55 4.16
N LYS A 32 -2.80 -15.65 4.37
CA LYS A 32 -3.32 -16.52 5.44
C LYS A 32 -3.31 -17.98 4.99
N GLU A 33 -3.20 -18.91 5.93
CA GLU A 33 -3.17 -20.36 5.64
C GLU A 33 -4.38 -20.84 4.82
N VAL A 34 -5.56 -20.27 5.08
CA VAL A 34 -6.82 -20.63 4.42
C VAL A 34 -7.18 -19.70 3.24
N GLU A 35 -6.36 -18.69 2.97
CA GLU A 35 -6.60 -17.76 1.87
C GLU A 35 -6.17 -18.40 0.55
N ILE A 36 -6.96 -18.22 -0.51
CA ILE A 36 -6.58 -18.66 -1.86
C ILE A 36 -5.69 -17.58 -2.48
N VAL A 37 -4.65 -17.97 -3.22
CA VAL A 37 -3.68 -17.05 -3.88
C VAL A 37 -4.38 -15.90 -4.60
N LYS A 38 -5.45 -16.18 -5.35
CA LYS A 38 -6.23 -15.16 -6.07
C LYS A 38 -6.85 -14.11 -5.13
N GLY A 39 -7.33 -14.52 -3.96
CA GLY A 39 -7.87 -13.62 -2.93
C GLY A 39 -6.79 -12.67 -2.41
N PHE A 40 -5.64 -13.23 -2.07
CA PHE A 40 -4.48 -12.46 -1.61
C PHE A 40 -4.01 -11.45 -2.66
N VAL A 41 -3.81 -11.89 -3.91
CA VAL A 41 -3.37 -11.04 -5.02
C VAL A 41 -4.36 -9.91 -5.28
N ASN A 42 -5.67 -10.17 -5.20
CA ASN A 42 -6.69 -9.13 -5.34
C ASN A 42 -6.60 -8.08 -4.23
N ASN A 43 -6.39 -8.50 -2.98
CA ASN A 43 -6.22 -7.58 -1.85
C ASN A 43 -4.94 -6.75 -2.00
N LEU A 44 -3.82 -7.41 -2.32
CA LEU A 44 -2.54 -6.75 -2.56
C LEU A 44 -2.64 -5.72 -3.71
N SER A 45 -3.33 -6.06 -4.80
CA SER A 45 -3.54 -5.16 -5.94
C SER A 45 -4.31 -3.89 -5.56
N LYS A 46 -5.32 -4.01 -4.69
CA LYS A 46 -6.06 -2.85 -4.17
C LYS A 46 -5.15 -1.94 -3.34
N MET A 47 -4.33 -2.52 -2.46
CA MET A 47 -3.35 -1.79 -1.65
C MET A 47 -2.32 -1.06 -2.53
N VAL A 48 -1.73 -1.75 -3.50
CA VAL A 48 -0.76 -1.18 -4.47
C VAL A 48 -1.39 0.00 -5.23
N THR A 49 -2.64 -0.15 -5.67
CA THR A 49 -3.37 0.92 -6.36
C THR A 49 -3.52 2.15 -5.47
N GLN A 50 -3.88 1.98 -4.20
CA GLN A 50 -4.02 3.10 -3.26
C GLN A 50 -2.68 3.80 -2.99
N ILE A 51 -1.59 3.05 -2.82
CA ILE A 51 -0.24 3.61 -2.66
C ILE A 51 0.13 4.49 -3.86
N ARG A 52 -0.09 3.98 -5.07
CA ARG A 52 0.18 4.71 -6.32
C ARG A 52 -0.67 5.97 -6.47
N LEU A 53 -1.95 5.91 -6.09
CA LEU A 53 -2.87 7.06 -6.10
C LEU A 53 -2.46 8.16 -5.11
N LEU A 54 -1.76 7.82 -4.02
CA LEU A 54 -1.24 8.78 -3.06
C LEU A 54 0.08 9.44 -3.52
N GLY A 55 0.62 9.02 -4.68
CA GLY A 55 1.82 9.58 -5.31
C GLY A 55 3.10 8.81 -4.99
N GLU A 56 3.01 7.67 -4.31
CA GLU A 56 4.17 6.84 -3.98
C GLU A 56 4.50 5.86 -5.11
N LYS A 57 5.80 5.59 -5.31
CA LYS A 57 6.28 4.62 -6.29
C LYS A 57 6.42 3.25 -5.64
N LEU A 58 5.73 2.26 -6.21
CA LEU A 58 5.87 0.86 -5.87
C LEU A 58 6.00 0.07 -7.18
N SER A 59 7.18 -0.50 -7.42
CA SER A 59 7.49 -1.20 -8.67
C SER A 59 6.78 -2.54 -8.76
N ASP A 60 6.50 -3.01 -9.98
CA ASP A 60 5.87 -4.32 -10.19
C ASP A 60 6.76 -5.45 -9.68
N GLN A 61 8.10 -5.30 -9.76
CA GLN A 61 9.05 -6.24 -9.16
C GLN A 61 8.80 -6.40 -7.65
N GLN A 62 8.67 -5.31 -6.89
CA GLN A 62 8.38 -5.38 -5.44
C GLN A 62 7.05 -6.07 -5.15
N VAL A 63 6.04 -5.87 -6.00
CA VAL A 63 4.74 -6.54 -5.85
C VAL A 63 4.86 -8.03 -6.09
N VAL A 64 5.57 -8.43 -7.15
CA VAL A 64 5.79 -9.84 -7.50
C VAL A 64 6.63 -10.54 -6.44
N GLU A 65 7.72 -9.94 -5.99
CA GLU A 65 8.53 -10.45 -4.86
C GLU A 65 7.67 -10.64 -3.62
N LYS A 66 6.77 -9.69 -3.33
CA LYS A 66 5.89 -9.78 -2.17
C LYS A 66 4.95 -10.98 -2.26
N ILE A 67 4.38 -11.27 -3.43
CA ILE A 67 3.53 -12.44 -3.65
C ILE A 67 4.30 -13.72 -3.36
N PHE A 68 5.51 -13.86 -3.91
CA PHE A 68 6.34 -15.05 -3.71
C PHE A 68 6.79 -15.26 -2.27
N VAL A 69 7.18 -14.19 -1.57
CA VAL A 69 7.58 -14.29 -0.16
C VAL A 69 6.39 -14.70 0.70
N SER A 70 5.22 -14.09 0.49
CA SER A 70 4.02 -14.40 1.27
C SER A 70 3.45 -15.79 1.02
N SER A 71 3.68 -16.40 -0.16
CA SER A 71 3.23 -17.76 -0.46
C SER A 71 4.18 -18.87 0.03
N ARG A 72 5.43 -18.55 0.39
CA ARG A 72 6.40 -19.51 0.93
C ARG A 72 6.26 -19.75 2.43
N GLU A 73 5.54 -18.85 3.11
CA GLU A 73 5.32 -18.90 4.56
C GLU A 73 4.00 -19.60 4.95
N VAL A 74 3.26 -20.11 3.96
CA VAL A 74 2.03 -20.90 4.11
C VAL A 74 2.34 -22.38 3.89
#